data_AF-A0A418SIP7-F1
#
_entry.id   AF-A0A418SIP7-F1
#
_cell.length_a   1.000
_cell.length_b   1.000
_cell.length_c   1.000
_cell.angle_alpha   90.00
_cell.angle_beta   90.00
_cell.angle_gamma   90.00
#
_symmetry.space_group_name_H-M   'P 1'
#
loop_
_entity.id
_entity.type
_entity.pdbx_description
1 polymer ?
#
loop_
_entity_poly.entity_id
_entity_poly.type
_entity_poly.pdbx_seq_one_letter_code
_entity_poly.pdbx_strand_id
1 'polypeptide(L)'
;MLEISVNKVAAVILMSRELDRAEPELRAFLEALNEEELLSLVALMWIGREAFEPEELSEAMAMAGREGSVPTPDYLLGSPHLSDHLENGLDALGLSATDAEDDLVRGG
;
A
#
# COMPACT_ATOMS: atom_id res chain seq x y z
N MET A 1 13.63 -2.96 -3.32
CA MET A 1 13.20 -1.59 -2.96
C MET A 1 11.71 -1.50 -3.23
N LEU A 2 10.98 -0.58 -2.61
CA LEU A 2 9.58 -0.37 -2.97
C LEU A 2 9.52 0.21 -4.39
N GLU A 3 8.72 -0.39 -5.26
CA GLU A 3 8.46 0.08 -6.63
C GLU A 3 7.26 1.05 -6.67
N ILE A 4 6.89 1.61 -5.51
CA ILE A 4 5.85 2.62 -5.35
C ILE A 4 6.39 3.78 -4.50
N SER A 5 6.02 5.01 -4.86
CA SER A 5 6.39 6.18 -4.07
C SER A 5 5.60 6.27 -2.76
N VAL A 6 6.24 6.77 -1.70
CA VAL A 6 5.59 6.96 -0.39
C VAL A 6 4.34 7.84 -0.50
N ASN A 7 4.35 8.86 -1.38
CA ASN A 7 3.18 9.73 -1.63
C ASN A 7 1.97 8.95 -2.15
N LYS A 8 2.17 7.96 -3.03
CA LYS A 8 1.09 7.11 -3.51
C LYS A 8 0.56 6.21 -2.40
N VAL A 9 1.45 5.67 -1.55
CA VAL A 9 1.04 4.87 -0.38
C VAL A 9 0.25 5.72 0.61
N ALA A 10 0.69 6.94 0.89
CA ALA A 10 -0.02 7.89 1.75
C ALA A 10 -1.43 8.21 1.21
N ALA A 11 -1.58 8.39 -0.11
CA ALA A 11 -2.89 8.58 -0.73
C ALA A 11 -3.81 7.37 -0.50
N VAL A 12 -3.30 6.14 -0.62
CA VAL A 12 -4.05 4.90 -0.33
C VAL A 12 -4.43 4.82 1.15
N ILE A 13 -3.52 5.15 2.06
CA ILE A 13 -3.78 5.20 3.51
C ILE A 13 -4.93 6.18 3.81
N LEU A 14 -4.84 7.42 3.29
CA LEU A 14 -5.85 8.45 3.50
C LEU A 14 -7.23 8.01 3.00
N MET A 15 -7.31 7.50 1.78
CA MET A 15 -8.56 7.05 1.17
C MET A 15 -9.13 5.80 1.88
N SER A 16 -8.26 4.89 2.35
CA SER A 16 -8.69 3.66 3.02
C SER A 16 -9.26 3.89 4.43
N ARG A 17 -8.88 4.98 5.11
CA ARG A 17 -9.49 5.40 6.38
C ARG A 17 -10.96 5.83 6.24
N GLU A 18 -11.37 6.27 5.05
CA GLU A 18 -12.74 6.71 4.74
C GLU A 18 -13.43 5.80 3.69
N LEU A 19 -13.14 4.49 3.70
CA LEU A 19 -13.65 3.51 2.72
C LEU A 19 -15.16 3.65 2.44
N ASP A 20 -15.99 3.84 3.48
CA ASP A 20 -17.44 4.01 3.32
C ASP A 20 -17.85 5.14 2.35
N ARG A 21 -16.99 6.14 2.16
CA ARG A 21 -17.22 7.29 1.29
C ARG A 21 -16.31 7.32 0.07
N ALA A 22 -15.10 6.79 0.19
CA ALA A 22 -14.02 6.91 -0.80
C ALA A 22 -13.70 5.59 -1.51
N GLU A 23 -14.47 4.51 -1.31
CA GLU A 23 -14.23 3.23 -1.99
C GLU A 23 -14.15 3.36 -3.52
N PRO A 24 -15.07 4.08 -4.22
CA PRO A 24 -14.99 4.22 -5.68
C PRO A 24 -13.70 4.92 -6.14
N GLU A 25 -13.30 5.98 -5.43
CA GLU A 25 -12.09 6.75 -5.69
C GLU A 25 -10.83 5.92 -5.42
N LEU A 26 -10.81 5.18 -4.31
CA LEU A 26 -9.70 4.30 -3.96
C LEU A 26 -9.56 3.17 -4.98
N ARG A 27 -10.67 2.56 -5.40
CA ARG A 27 -10.65 1.53 -6.46
C ARG A 27 -10.06 2.10 -7.74
N ALA A 28 -10.55 3.25 -8.20
CA ALA A 28 -10.04 3.90 -9.40
C ALA A 28 -8.55 4.26 -9.28
N PHE A 29 -8.11 4.69 -8.10
CA PHE A 29 -6.70 4.97 -7.82
C PHE A 29 -5.83 3.71 -7.92
N LEU A 30 -6.26 2.60 -7.30
CA LEU A 30 -5.57 1.32 -7.36
C LEU A 30 -5.55 0.73 -8.78
N GLU A 31 -6.63 0.88 -9.54
CA GLU A 31 -6.70 0.46 -10.96
C GLU A 31 -5.76 1.26 -11.88
N ALA A 32 -5.39 2.48 -11.47
CA ALA A 32 -4.46 3.33 -12.22
C ALA A 32 -2.98 3.02 -11.90
N LEU A 33 -2.70 2.22 -10.88
CA LEU A 33 -1.33 1.80 -10.54
C LEU A 33 -0.84 0.73 -11.53
N ASN A 34 0.47 0.73 -11.77
CA ASN A 34 1.06 -0.37 -12.52
C ASN A 34 1.19 -1.64 -11.66
N GLU A 35 1.52 -2.76 -12.29
CA GLU A 35 1.63 -4.05 -11.61
C GLU A 35 2.67 -4.05 -10.48
N GLU A 36 3.85 -3.46 -10.70
CA GLU A 36 4.93 -3.40 -9.70
C GLU A 36 4.54 -2.54 -8.49
N GLU A 37 3.79 -1.46 -8.72
CA GLU A 37 3.22 -0.60 -7.68
C GLU A 37 2.19 -1.35 -6.83
N LEU A 38 1.29 -2.11 -7.47
CA LEU A 38 0.31 -2.95 -6.78
C LEU A 38 0.97 -4.08 -5.98
N LEU A 39 2.00 -4.73 -6.56
CA LEU A 39 2.80 -5.74 -5.87
C LEU A 39 3.49 -5.15 -4.64
N SER A 40 4.02 -3.93 -4.77
CA SER A 40 4.64 -3.21 -3.65
C SER A 40 3.63 -2.93 -2.54
N LEU A 41 2.41 -2.50 -2.87
CA LEU A 41 1.36 -2.27 -1.87
C LEU A 41 0.96 -3.55 -1.13
N VAL A 42 0.80 -4.66 -1.84
CA VAL A 42 0.47 -5.95 -1.22
C VAL A 42 1.61 -6.41 -0.30
N ALA A 43 2.86 -6.35 -0.79
CA ALA A 43 4.01 -6.74 0.00
C ALA A 43 4.16 -5.87 1.26
N LEU A 44 3.95 -4.56 1.12
CA LEU A 44 3.99 -3.60 2.22
C LEU A 44 2.90 -3.89 3.26
N MET A 45 1.67 -4.14 2.81
CA MET A 45 0.56 -4.55 3.68
C MET A 45 0.89 -5.87 4.41
N TRP A 46 1.53 -6.82 3.73
CA TRP A 46 1.95 -8.08 4.36
C TRP A 46 3.02 -7.88 5.43
N ILE A 47 3.98 -6.98 5.22
CA ILE A 47 4.98 -6.62 6.23
C ILE A 47 4.30 -5.96 7.44
N GLY A 48 3.41 -4.99 7.23
CA GLY A 48 2.75 -4.30 8.34
C GLY A 48 1.68 -5.09 9.10
N ARG A 49 1.37 -6.31 8.64
CA ARG A 49 0.61 -7.32 9.42
C ARG A 49 1.49 -8.45 9.95
N GLU A 50 2.81 -8.28 9.88
CA GLU A 50 3.81 -9.24 10.37
C GLU A 50 3.76 -10.60 9.66
N ALA A 51 3.33 -10.64 8.40
CA ALA A 51 3.37 -11.87 7.58
C ALA A 51 4.74 -12.09 6.92
N PHE A 52 5.52 -11.01 6.76
CA PHE A 52 6.89 -11.00 6.26
C PHE A 52 7.71 -9.98 7.06
N GLU A 53 9.01 -10.20 7.14
CA GLU A 53 9.93 -9.22 7.71
C GLU A 53 10.29 -8.13 6.69
N PRO A 54 10.69 -6.93 7.13
CA PRO A 54 11.11 -5.84 6.24
C PRO A 54 12.24 -6.22 5.28
N GLU A 55 13.17 -7.06 5.74
CA GLU A 55 14.27 -7.58 4.93
C GLU A 55 13.79 -8.55 3.83
N GLU A 56 12.60 -9.12 3.99
CA GLU A 56 11.98 -10.06 3.07
C GLU A 56 11.07 -9.37 2.03
N LEU A 57 11.10 -8.03 1.94
CA LEU A 57 10.28 -7.26 0.99
C LEU A 57 10.34 -7.80 -0.46
N SER A 58 11.54 -8.15 -0.93
CA SER A 58 11.70 -8.68 -2.28
C SER A 58 11.05 -10.05 -2.46
N GLU A 59 11.02 -10.88 -1.41
CA GLU A 59 10.35 -12.17 -1.42
C GLU A 59 8.83 -12.00 -1.33
N ALA A 60 8.36 -11.09 -0.48
CA ALA A 60 6.94 -10.73 -0.39
C ALA A 60 6.39 -10.25 -1.74
N MET A 61 7.11 -9.37 -2.44
CA MET A 61 6.74 -8.93 -3.79
C MET A 61 6.73 -10.07 -4.80
N ALA A 62 7.74 -10.94 -4.77
CA ALA A 62 7.80 -12.10 -5.65
C ALA A 62 6.67 -13.10 -5.37
N MET A 63 6.28 -13.27 -4.10
CA MET A 63 5.15 -14.11 -3.72
C MET A 63 3.83 -13.50 -4.18
N ALA A 64 3.65 -12.19 -4.00
CA ALA A 64 2.48 -11.46 -4.48
C ALA A 64 2.27 -11.64 -5.99
N GLY A 65 3.33 -11.62 -6.80
CA GLY A 65 3.21 -11.83 -8.26
C GLY A 65 3.01 -13.28 -8.68
N ARG A 66 3.24 -14.24 -7.78
CA ARG A 66 3.05 -15.68 -8.05
C ARG A 66 1.66 -16.16 -7.65
N GLU A 67 1.06 -15.55 -6.63
CA GLU A 67 -0.36 -15.72 -6.37
C GLU A 67 -1.13 -15.07 -7.52
N GLY A 68 -1.41 -15.79 -8.62
CA GLY A 68 -2.11 -15.26 -9.80
C GLY A 68 -3.52 -14.69 -9.57
N SER A 69 -3.96 -14.54 -8.32
CA SER A 69 -5.16 -13.84 -7.86
C SER A 69 -4.87 -12.52 -7.13
N VAL A 70 -3.60 -12.18 -6.94
CA VAL A 70 -3.07 -11.00 -6.24
C VAL A 70 -2.00 -10.41 -7.18
N PRO A 71 -1.91 -9.09 -7.38
CA PRO A 71 -2.59 -8.02 -6.68
C PRO A 71 -3.74 -7.44 -7.50
N THR A 72 -4.98 -7.61 -7.04
CA THR A 72 -6.13 -6.87 -7.57
C THR A 72 -6.50 -5.73 -6.61
N PRO A 73 -7.06 -4.62 -7.12
CA PRO A 73 -7.70 -3.61 -6.29
C PRO A 73 -8.68 -4.22 -5.29
N ASP A 74 -9.43 -5.26 -5.69
CA ASP A 74 -10.38 -5.96 -4.82
C ASP A 74 -9.71 -6.67 -3.63
N TYR A 75 -8.50 -7.22 -3.80
CA TYR A 75 -7.77 -7.84 -2.69
C TYR A 75 -7.37 -6.81 -1.64
N LEU A 76 -6.88 -5.64 -2.07
CA LEU A 76 -6.50 -4.55 -1.16
C LEU A 76 -7.74 -3.96 -0.47
N LEU A 77 -8.81 -3.67 -1.23
CA LEU A 77 -10.07 -3.13 -0.70
C LEU A 77 -10.78 -4.09 0.25
N GLY A 78 -10.65 -5.39 0.03
CA GLY A 78 -11.20 -6.42 0.90
C GLY A 78 -10.37 -6.68 2.17
N SER A 79 -9.17 -6.09 2.28
CA SER A 79 -8.29 -6.26 3.43
C SER A 79 -8.75 -5.40 4.61
N PRO A 80 -9.15 -5.99 5.75
CA PRO A 80 -9.43 -5.22 6.96
C PRO A 80 -8.19 -4.47 7.41
N HIS A 81 -8.37 -3.28 7.99
CA HIS A 81 -7.26 -2.49 8.55
C HIS A 81 -6.16 -2.16 7.53
N LEU A 82 -6.52 -1.99 6.24
CA LEU A 82 -5.55 -1.69 5.18
C LEU A 82 -4.67 -0.49 5.52
N SER A 83 -5.26 0.61 6.01
CA SER A 83 -4.50 1.81 6.42
C SER A 83 -3.43 1.47 7.45
N ASP A 84 -3.82 0.77 8.51
CA ASP A 84 -2.95 0.44 9.64
C ASP A 84 -1.80 -0.47 9.19
N HIS A 85 -2.08 -1.43 8.32
CA HIS A 85 -1.07 -2.31 7.74
C HIS A 85 -0.10 -1.58 6.81
N LEU A 86 -0.56 -0.62 6.01
CA LEU A 86 0.34 0.16 5.16
C LEU A 86 1.22 1.12 5.99
N GLU A 87 0.66 1.74 7.02
CA GLU A 87 1.41 2.59 7.97
C GLU A 87 2.50 1.78 8.68
N ASN A 88 2.13 0.66 9.31
CA ASN A 88 3.08 -0.23 9.98
C ASN A 88 4.17 -0.73 9.02
N GLY A 89 3.80 -1.05 7.77
CA GLY A 89 4.75 -1.51 6.76
C GLY A 89 5.77 -0.44 6.38
N LEU A 90 5.34 0.83 6.26
CA LEU A 90 6.25 1.94 6.00
C LEU A 90 7.20 2.16 7.18
N ASP A 91 6.66 2.18 8.40
CA ASP A 91 7.46 2.35 9.63
C ASP A 91 8.50 1.24 9.76
N ALA A 92 8.14 -0.01 9.47
CA ALA A 92 9.04 -1.14 9.51
C ALA A 92 10.17 -1.06 8.47
N LEU A 93 9.93 -0.40 7.34
CA LEU A 93 10.95 -0.08 6.33
C LEU A 93 11.74 1.21 6.63
N GLY A 94 11.46 1.88 7.75
CA GLY A 94 12.08 3.15 8.12
C GLY A 94 11.62 4.34 7.27
N LEU A 95 10.42 4.26 6.69
CA LEU A 95 9.78 5.30 5.89
C LEU A 95 8.60 5.89 6.67
N SER A 96 8.29 7.17 6.48
CA SER A 96 7.14 7.81 7.14
C SER A 96 6.08 8.22 6.11
N ALA A 97 4.85 7.77 6.30
CA ALA A 97 3.69 8.27 5.56
C ALA A 97 3.41 9.74 5.88
N THR A 98 3.59 10.16 7.13
CA THR A 98 3.29 11.53 7.60
C THR A 98 4.18 12.57 6.93
N ASP A 99 5.46 12.26 6.72
CA ASP A 99 6.37 13.17 6.00
C ASP A 99 5.94 13.37 4.54
N ALA A 100 5.42 12.31 3.90
CA ALA A 100 4.89 12.36 2.54
C ALA A 100 3.52 13.07 2.46
N GLU A 101 2.65 12.90 3.45
CA GLU A 101 1.39 13.64 3.57
C GLU A 101 1.63 15.15 3.69
N ASP A 102 2.61 15.56 4.49
CA ASP A 102 2.98 16.97 4.68
C ASP A 102 3.45 17.62 3.37
N ASP A 103 4.17 16.88 2.53
CA ASP A 103 4.59 17.32 1.19
C ASP A 103 3.40 17.41 0.22
N LEU A 104 2.45 16.48 0.27
CA LEU A 104 1.21 16.53 -0.53
C LEU A 104 0.35 17.74 -0.17
N VAL A 105 0.24 18.08 1.12
CA VAL A 105 -0.56 19.21 1.61
C VAL A 105 0.12 20.56 1.34
N ARG A 106 1.46 20.62 1.36
CA ARG A 106 2.21 21.86 1.09
C ARG A 106 2.50 22.11 -0.39
N GLY A 107 2.43 21.08 -1.23
CA GLY A 107 2.73 21.15 -2.67
C GLY A 107 1.56 21.48 -3.60
N GLY A 108 0.37 21.81 -3.05
CA GLY A 108 -0.85 22.14 -3.80
C GLY A 108 -1.06 23.63 -4.06
#